data_AF-A0A1G5ZYY2-F1
#
_entry.id   AF-A0A1G5ZYY2-F1
#
_cell.length_a   1.000
_cell.length_b   1.000
_cell.length_c   1.000
_cell.angle_alpha   90.00
_cell.angle_beta   90.00
_cell.angle_gamma   90.00
#
_symmetry.space_group_name_H-M   'P 1'
#
loop_
_entity.id
_entity.type
_entity.pdbx_description
1 polymer ?
#
loop_
_entity_poly.entity_id
_entity_poly.type
_entity_poly.pdbx_seq_one_letter_code
_entity_poly.pdbx_strand_id
1 'polypeptide(L)' 'QYLNNRIEQDHRRIKRRVRPMLGFKSTHAAAVTLSGIEMVHMMRKLQARYAFNPNPSLAEQFEILAAA' A
#
# COMPACT_ATOMS: atom_id res chain seq x y z
N GLN A 1 24.07 -7.11 9.45
CA GLN A 1 22.73 -7.40 8.89
C GLN A 1 22.59 -6.66 7.58
N TYR A 2 22.16 -7.34 6.51
CA TYR A 2 22.05 -6.71 5.19
C TYR A 2 20.69 -6.01 5.05
N LEU A 3 20.70 -4.68 4.98
CA LEU A 3 19.54 -3.85 4.66
C LEU A 3 18.87 -4.25 3.33
N ASN A 4 19.63 -4.93 2.46
CA ASN A 4 19.17 -5.48 1.18
C ASN A 4 17.99 -6.45 1.33
N ASN A 5 17.93 -7.25 2.40
CA ASN A 5 16.83 -8.19 2.61
C ASN A 5 15.46 -7.49 2.72
N ARG A 6 15.42 -6.28 3.29
CA ARG A 6 14.18 -5.50 3.45
C ARG A 6 13.71 -4.94 2.11
N ILE A 7 14.62 -4.39 1.32
CA ILE A 7 14.33 -3.85 -0.02
C ILE A 7 13.83 -4.98 -0.93
N GLU A 8 14.52 -6.11 -0.94
CA GLU A 8 14.13 -7.28 -1.73
C GLU A 8 12.76 -7.85 -1.33
N GLN A 9 12.39 -7.76 -0.06
CA GLN A 9 11.10 -8.26 0.43
C GLN A 9 9.95 -7.35 -0.01
N ASP A 10 10.10 -6.03 0.08
CA ASP A 10 9.09 -5.09 -0.42
C ASP A 10 8.92 -5.21 -1.94
N HIS A 11 10.04 -5.31 -2.68
CA HIS A 11 10.00 -5.57 -4.12
C HIS A 11 9.26 -6.88 -4.45
N ARG A 12 9.48 -7.95 -3.68
CA ARG A 12 8.75 -9.22 -3.86
C ARG A 12 7.25 -9.07 -3.64
N ARG A 13 6.82 -8.30 -2.62
CA ARG A 13 5.40 -8.03 -2.35
C ARG A 13 4.73 -7.29 -3.51
N ILE A 14 5.38 -6.24 -4.01
CA ILE A 14 4.87 -5.44 -5.14
C ILE A 14 4.79 -6.33 -6.40
N LYS A 15 5.87 -7.04 -6.74
CA LYS A 15 5.89 -7.95 -7.89
C LYS A 15 4.80 -9.01 -7.82
N ARG A 16 4.51 -9.58 -6.63
CA ARG A 16 3.45 -10.57 -6.46
C ARG A 16 2.06 -10.00 -6.77
N ARG A 17 1.80 -8.73 -6.46
CA ARG A 17 0.51 -8.06 -6.75
C ARG A 17 0.38 -7.66 -8.21
N VAL A 18 1.47 -7.22 -8.83
CA VAL A 18 1.47 -6.72 -10.22
C VAL A 18 1.57 -7.85 -11.25
N ARG A 19 2.21 -8.98 -10.93
CA ARG A 19 2.43 -10.10 -11.87
C ARG A 19 1.17 -10.71 -12.51
N PRO A 20 0.00 -10.81 -11.85
CA PRO A 20 -1.24 -11.23 -12.52
C PRO A 20 -1.90 -10.14 -13.38
N MET A 21 -1.39 -8.89 -13.37
CA MET A 21 -1.91 -7.79 -14.18
C MET A 21 -1.26 -7.80 -15.58
N LEU A 22 -1.98 -7.31 -16.60
CA LEU A 22 -1.47 -7.14 -17.97
C LEU A 22 -0.50 -5.95 -18.14
N GLY A 23 0.17 -5.54 -17.06
CA GLY A 23 0.98 -4.33 -16.99
C GLY A 23 0.16 -3.04 -16.76
N PHE A 24 0.87 -1.94 -16.54
CA PHE A 24 0.26 -0.63 -16.36
C PHE A 24 0.10 0.08 -17.71
N LYS A 25 -1.07 0.66 -17.95
CA LYS A 25 -1.38 1.37 -19.21
C LYS A 25 -0.64 2.71 -19.35
N SER A 26 -0.17 3.30 -18.25
CA SER A 26 0.59 4.54 -18.22
C SER A 26 1.42 4.65 -16.94
N THR A 27 2.41 5.55 -16.93
CA THR A 27 3.20 5.87 -15.73
C THR A 27 2.32 6.43 -14.61
N HIS A 28 1.32 7.24 -14.96
CA HIS A 28 0.34 7.74 -14.00
C HIS A 28 -0.47 6.60 -13.36
N ALA A 29 -0.97 5.65 -14.17
CA ALA A 29 -1.71 4.50 -13.65
C ALA A 29 -0.83 3.60 -12.75
N ALA A 30 0.46 3.46 -13.09
CA ALA A 30 1.43 2.75 -12.25
C ALA A 30 1.62 3.46 -10.91
N ALA A 31 1.83 4.78 -10.91
CA ALA A 31 2.02 5.58 -9.70
C ALA A 31 0.81 5.51 -8.75
N VAL A 32 -0.41 5.68 -9.28
CA VAL A 32 -1.64 5.57 -8.48
C VAL A 32 -1.80 4.18 -7.88
N THR A 33 -1.57 3.13 -8.67
CA THR A 33 -1.72 1.74 -8.19
C THR A 33 -0.69 1.38 -7.12
N LEU A 34 0.58 1.76 -7.33
CA LEU A 34 1.64 1.52 -6.34
C LEU A 34 1.39 2.31 -5.05
N SER A 35 0.96 3.57 -5.15
CA SER A 35 0.61 4.40 -4.00
C SER A 35 -0.54 3.80 -3.19
N GLY A 36 -1.57 3.26 -3.85
CA GLY A 36 -2.68 2.56 -3.18
C GLY A 36 -2.23 1.29 -2.44
N ILE A 37 -1.31 0.51 -3.04
CA ILE A 37 -0.73 -0.69 -2.40
C ILE A 37 0.05 -0.31 -1.14
N GLU A 38 0.85 0.75 -1.19
CA GLU A 38 1.62 1.26 -0.05
C GLU A 38 0.70 1.80 1.05
N MET A 39 -0.34 2.55 0.68
CA MET A 39 -1.33 3.09 1.60
C MET A 39 -2.01 1.99 2.42
N VAL A 40 -2.51 0.94 1.76
CA VAL A 40 -3.14 -0.21 2.45
C VAL A 40 -2.14 -0.93 3.37
N HIS A 41 -0.87 -1.01 2.98
CA HIS A 41 0.18 -1.58 3.81
C HIS A 41 0.47 -0.75 5.07
N MET A 42 0.44 0.59 4.95
CA MET A 42 0.59 1.51 6.08
C MET A 42 -0.62 1.44 7.04
N MET A 43 -1.84 1.38 6.51
CA MET A 43 -3.08 1.19 7.29
C MET A 43 -3.04 -0.10 8.10
N ARG A 44 -2.65 -1.22 7.48
CA ARG A 44 -2.50 -2.52 8.16
C ARG A 44 -1.43 -2.53 9.26
N LYS A 45 -0.43 -1.64 9.16
CA LYS A 45 0.63 -1.50 10.17
C LYS A 45 0.30 -0.44 11.23
N LEU A 46 -0.85 0.22 11.15
CA LEU A 46 -1.22 1.35 12.01
C LEU A 46 -0.17 2.48 11.95
N GLN A 47 0.44 2.69 10.79
CA GLN A 47 1.48 3.71 10.56
C GLN A 47 0.91 4.99 9.92
N ALA A 48 -0.38 5.01 9.59
CA ALA A 48 -1.05 6.20 9.07
C ALA A 48 -1.26 7.22 10.18
N ARG A 49 -1.29 8.51 9.81
CA ARG A 49 -1.52 9.66 10.71
C ARG A 49 -2.86 9.57 11.49
N TYR A 50 -3.76 8.68 11.08
CA TYR A 50 -5.05 8.36 11.70
C TYR A 50 -5.02 7.14 12.64
N ALA A 51 -3.85 6.58 12.97
CA ALA A 51 -3.70 5.48 13.92
C ALA A 51 -4.03 5.85 15.39
N PHE A 52 -4.46 7.09 15.65
CA PHE A 52 -4.95 7.56 16.93
C PHE A 52 -6.46 7.25 17.11
N ASN A 53 -6.83 5.96 17.14
CA ASN A 53 -7.95 5.45 17.95
C ASN A 53 -8.14 3.94 17.74
N PRO A 54 -8.62 3.21 18.75
CA PRO A 54 -8.93 1.79 18.59
C PRO A 54 -10.14 1.63 17.65
N ASN A 55 -9.93 0.81 16.60
CA ASN A 55 -10.93 0.05 15.84
C ASN A 55 -11.81 0.68 14.74
N PRO A 56 -11.34 1.55 13.84
CA PRO A 56 -11.87 1.52 12.48
C PRO A 56 -11.23 0.35 11.70
N SER A 57 -12.08 -0.51 11.14
CA SER A 57 -11.72 -1.53 10.17
C SER A 57 -10.96 -0.92 8.97
N LEU A 58 -10.25 -1.75 8.20
CA LEU A 58 -9.51 -1.28 7.02
C LEU A 58 -10.42 -0.55 6.01
N ALA A 59 -11.69 -0.97 5.91
CA ALA A 59 -12.67 -0.32 5.05
C ALA A 59 -13.02 1.08 5.58
N GLU A 60 -13.29 1.21 6.88
CA GLU A 60 -13.58 2.53 7.49
C GLU A 60 -12.39 3.49 7.38
N GLN A 61 -11.15 2.99 7.55
CA GLN A 61 -9.95 3.80 7.31
C GLN A 61 -9.82 4.28 5.86
N PHE A 62 -10.28 3.46 4.89
CA PHE A 62 -10.28 3.81 3.48
C PHE A 62 -11.35 4.87 3.17
N GLU A 63 -12.57 4.69 3.68
CA GLU A 63 -13.68 5.65 3.50
C GLU A 63 -13.35 7.03 4.10
N ILE A 64 -12.75 7.07 5.29
CA ILE A 64 -12.32 8.34 5.91
C ILE A 64 -11.32 9.09 5.02
N LEU A 65 -10.41 8.37 4.37
CA LEU A 65 -9.41 8.96 3.49
C LEU A 65 -9.98 9.36 2.13
N ALA A 66 -10.98 8.64 1.62
CA ALA A 66 -11.67 8.96 0.39
C ALA A 66 -12.62 10.18 0.53
N ALA A 67 -13.09 10.45 1.74
CA ALA A 67 -13.97 11.57 2.06
C ALA A 67 -13.25 12.90 2.36
N ALA A 68 -11.91 12.92 2.37
CA ALA A 68 -11.05 14.08 2.62
C ALA A 68 -10.62 14.78 1.32
#